data_AF-A0A7S1XYU8-F1
#
_entry.id   AF-A0A7S1XYU8-F1
#
_cell.length_a   1.000
_cell.length_b   1.000
_cell.length_c   1.000
_cell.angle_alpha   90.00
_cell.angle_beta   90.00
_cell.angle_gamma   90.00
#
_symmetry.space_group_name_H-M   'P 1'
#
loop_
_entity.id
_entity.type
_entity.pdbx_description
1 polymer ?
#
loop_
_entity_poly.entity_id
_entity_poly.type
_entity_poly.pdbx_seq_one_letter_code
_entity_poly.pdbx_strand_id
1 'polypeptide(L)'
;RIFMKDGGHAMLVGVGGSGRQSLTRLAAHACNYPVVPLEIGPNFTTSEFKSLLQTISYKAAIKGEGTVFFINESQVKDDKYFVFINDLLSSGDIPDLYSTDEKDNLVNLVLPKLKQLGVEQTPTNAWAYYIQNLRRNLHVVITMSPIGDSFRSRSLKFPALTSCTTIDWFHPWPM
;
A
#
# COMPACT_ATOMS: atom_id res chain seq x y z
N ARG A 1 15.83 3.59 3.34
CA ARG A 1 15.66 2.62 4.46
C ARG A 1 14.35 1.86 4.38
N ILE A 2 13.18 2.52 4.50
CA ILE A 2 11.88 1.81 4.52
C ILE A 2 11.58 1.15 3.16
N PHE A 3 11.72 1.89 2.05
CA PHE A 3 11.49 1.36 0.69
C PHE A 3 12.48 0.30 0.22
N MET A 4 13.59 0.09 0.95
CA MET A 4 14.58 -0.94 0.61
C MET A 4 14.27 -2.29 1.27
N LYS A 5 13.25 -2.35 2.13
CA LYS A 5 12.83 -3.55 2.83
C LYS A 5 11.58 -4.11 2.15
N ASP A 6 11.55 -5.44 1.95
CA ASP A 6 10.34 -6.14 1.51
C ASP A 6 9.20 -5.92 2.52
N GLY A 7 8.02 -5.54 2.04
CA GLY A 7 6.90 -5.15 2.90
C GLY A 7 7.19 -3.89 3.72
N GLY A 8 8.09 -3.02 3.24
CA GLY A 8 8.45 -1.78 3.90
C GLY A 8 7.37 -0.73 3.74
N HIS A 9 6.41 -0.69 4.67
CA HIS A 9 5.41 0.36 4.76
C HIS A 9 5.80 1.41 5.79
N ALA A 10 5.32 2.65 5.66
CA ALA A 10 5.61 3.75 6.56
C ALA A 10 4.33 4.40 7.09
N MET A 11 4.35 4.80 8.35
CA MET A 11 3.35 5.70 8.92
C MET A 11 4.04 6.95 9.43
N LEU A 12 3.67 8.11 8.88
CA LEU A 12 4.27 9.39 9.21
C LEU A 12 3.32 10.17 10.14
N VAL A 13 3.66 10.19 11.42
CA VAL A 13 2.86 10.86 12.44
C VAL A 13 3.37 12.26 12.66
N GLY A 14 2.54 13.27 12.46
CA GLY A 14 2.94 14.66 12.66
C GLY A 14 1.84 15.66 12.38
N VAL A 15 2.08 16.92 12.73
CA VAL A 15 1.13 18.02 12.48
C VAL A 15 1.11 18.42 11.00
N GLY A 16 0.05 19.11 10.57
CA GLY A 16 -0.03 19.67 9.21
C GLY A 16 1.16 20.59 8.92
N GLY A 17 1.68 20.60 7.69
CA GLY A 17 2.80 21.46 7.31
C GLY A 17 4.20 20.95 7.70
N SER A 18 4.31 19.80 8.38
CA SER A 18 5.58 19.16 8.78
C SER A 18 6.45 18.60 7.62
N GLY A 19 6.08 18.83 6.35
CA GLY A 19 6.86 18.38 5.20
C GLY A 19 6.77 16.88 4.88
N ARG A 20 5.92 16.11 5.57
CA ARG A 20 5.73 14.65 5.36
C ARG A 20 5.53 14.27 3.90
N GLN A 21 4.65 14.98 3.19
CA GLN A 21 4.39 14.69 1.78
C GLN A 21 5.62 14.97 0.89
N SER A 22 6.29 16.10 1.10
CA SER A 22 7.49 16.49 0.35
C SER A 22 8.63 15.49 0.57
N LEU A 23 8.84 15.06 1.82
CA LEU A 23 9.87 14.09 2.17
C LEU A 23 9.56 12.68 1.64
N THR A 24 8.30 12.25 1.66
CA THR A 24 7.90 11.00 0.99
C THR A 24 8.20 11.06 -0.50
N ARG A 25 7.83 12.15 -1.17
CA ARG A 25 8.12 12.34 -2.61
C ARG A 25 9.61 12.35 -2.89
N LEU A 26 10.41 13.01 -2.06
CA LEU A 26 11.87 13.02 -2.17
C LEU A 26 12.46 11.63 -2.01
N ALA A 27 12.05 10.90 -0.96
CA ALA A 27 12.52 9.54 -0.71
C ALA A 27 12.12 8.57 -1.83
N ALA A 28 10.89 8.69 -2.35
CA ALA A 28 10.42 7.88 -3.46
C ALA A 28 11.19 8.21 -4.75
N HIS A 29 11.45 9.49 -5.00
CA HIS A 29 12.27 9.94 -6.13
C HIS A 29 13.69 9.39 -6.06
N ALA A 30 14.32 9.38 -4.88
CA ALA A 30 15.64 8.78 -4.69
C ALA A 30 15.67 7.27 -5.00
N CYS A 31 14.53 6.58 -4.89
CA CYS A 31 14.39 5.17 -5.25
C CYS A 31 13.83 4.94 -6.67
N ASN A 32 13.58 6.01 -7.46
CA ASN A 32 12.88 5.95 -8.75
C ASN A 32 11.48 5.31 -8.68
N TYR A 33 10.79 5.43 -7.55
CA TYR A 33 9.45 4.89 -7.38
C TYR A 33 8.39 5.97 -7.63
N PRO A 34 7.43 5.77 -8.57
CA PRO A 34 6.30 6.66 -8.71
C PRO A 34 5.48 6.71 -7.42
N VAL A 35 5.10 7.93 -7.03
CA VAL A 35 4.19 8.18 -5.92
C VAL A 35 2.77 8.33 -6.46
N VAL A 36 1.89 7.41 -6.05
CA VAL A 36 0.47 7.44 -6.38
C VAL A 36 -0.30 7.94 -5.15
N PRO A 37 -0.77 9.19 -5.13
CA PRO A 37 -1.59 9.69 -4.04
C PRO A 37 -3.02 9.11 -4.10
N LEU A 38 -3.63 8.91 -2.94
CA LEU A 38 -5.06 8.65 -2.84
C LEU A 38 -5.84 9.96 -2.98
N GLU A 39 -6.50 10.15 -4.11
CA GLU A 39 -7.32 11.34 -4.37
C GLU A 39 -8.80 11.00 -4.21
N ILE A 40 -9.42 11.51 -3.15
CA ILE A 40 -10.84 11.29 -2.85
C ILE A 40 -11.62 12.52 -3.30
N GLY A 41 -12.33 12.37 -4.42
CA GLY A 41 -13.31 13.35 -4.91
C GLY A 41 -14.66 13.26 -4.18
N PRO A 42 -15.59 14.20 -4.42
CA PRO A 42 -16.90 14.23 -3.77
C PRO A 42 -17.77 13.00 -4.05
N ASN A 43 -17.60 12.36 -5.20
CA ASN A 43 -18.33 11.16 -5.61
C ASN A 43 -17.48 9.89 -5.55
N PHE A 44 -16.39 9.90 -4.79
CA PHE A 44 -15.45 8.78 -4.77
C PHE A 44 -16.11 7.51 -4.22
N THR A 45 -16.16 6.47 -5.04
CA THR A 45 -16.84 5.23 -4.68
C THR A 45 -15.87 4.15 -4.22
N THR A 46 -16.39 3.15 -3.51
CA THR A 46 -15.61 1.94 -3.17
C THR A 46 -15.10 1.22 -4.42
N SER A 47 -15.83 1.29 -5.54
CA SER A 47 -15.42 0.70 -6.81
C SER A 47 -14.17 1.37 -7.38
N GLU A 48 -14.13 2.71 -7.37
CA GLU A 48 -12.95 3.48 -7.79
C GLU A 48 -11.74 3.20 -6.90
N PHE A 49 -11.96 3.05 -5.60
CA PHE A 49 -10.89 2.66 -4.67
C PHE A 49 -10.35 1.26 -4.98
N LYS A 50 -11.22 0.28 -5.22
CA LYS A 50 -10.80 -1.07 -5.62
C LYS A 50 -10.03 -1.03 -6.94
N SER A 51 -10.50 -0.29 -7.94
CA SER A 51 -9.81 -0.16 -9.24
C SER A 51 -8.43 0.50 -9.10
N LEU A 52 -8.30 1.51 -8.22
CA LEU A 52 -7.00 2.10 -7.89
C LEU A 52 -6.06 1.06 -7.27
N LEU A 53 -6.55 0.29 -6.28
CA LEU A 53 -5.79 -0.79 -5.64
C LEU A 53 -5.36 -1.87 -6.65
N GLN A 54 -6.26 -2.29 -7.54
CA GLN A 54 -5.93 -3.25 -8.60
C GLN A 54 -4.84 -2.70 -9.53
N THR A 55 -4.90 -1.42 -9.89
CA THR A 55 -3.93 -0.77 -10.78
C THR A 55 -2.54 -0.70 -10.16
N ILE A 56 -2.43 -0.28 -8.89
CA ILE A 56 -1.13 -0.23 -8.19
C ILE A 56 -0.59 -1.65 -7.95
N SER A 57 -1.45 -2.60 -7.59
CA SER A 57 -1.05 -4.00 -7.36
C SER A 57 -0.58 -4.66 -8.65
N TYR A 58 -1.22 -4.37 -9.78
CA TYR A 58 -0.78 -4.86 -11.08
C TYR A 58 0.63 -4.35 -11.44
N LYS A 59 0.91 -3.04 -11.26
CA LYS A 59 2.24 -2.47 -11.52
C LYS A 59 3.30 -3.11 -10.61
N ALA A 60 3.02 -3.24 -9.32
CA ALA A 60 3.95 -3.81 -8.36
C ALA A 60 4.19 -5.31 -8.56
N ALA A 61 3.13 -6.11 -8.73
CA ALA A 61 3.22 -7.57 -8.76
C ALA A 61 3.53 -8.14 -10.16
N ILE A 62 2.95 -7.57 -11.21
CA ILE A 62 3.10 -8.07 -12.59
C ILE A 62 4.25 -7.38 -13.31
N LYS A 63 4.36 -6.05 -13.24
CA LYS A 63 5.49 -5.36 -13.89
C LYS A 63 6.78 -5.40 -13.06
N GLY A 64 6.65 -5.60 -11.75
CA GLY A 64 7.80 -5.54 -10.84
C GLY A 64 8.28 -4.11 -10.59
N GLU A 65 7.43 -3.12 -10.85
CA GLU A 65 7.76 -1.70 -10.70
C GLU A 65 7.52 -1.27 -9.25
N GLY A 66 8.59 -0.84 -8.57
CA GLY A 66 8.49 -0.29 -7.22
C GLY A 66 7.57 0.93 -7.19
N THR A 67 6.52 0.91 -6.38
CA THR A 67 5.47 1.93 -6.36
C THR A 67 5.18 2.36 -4.93
N VAL A 68 5.05 3.67 -4.70
CA VAL A 68 4.68 4.22 -3.38
C VAL A 68 3.23 4.68 -3.43
N PHE A 69 2.36 4.00 -2.68
CA PHE A 69 0.98 4.43 -2.46
C PHE A 69 0.92 5.38 -1.27
N PHE A 70 0.57 6.64 -1.52
CA PHE A 70 0.55 7.70 -0.51
C PHE A 70 -0.88 8.02 -0.08
N ILE A 71 -1.16 7.88 1.20
CA ILE A 71 -2.47 8.12 1.80
C ILE A 71 -2.35 9.26 2.80
N ASN A 72 -3.19 10.29 2.63
CA ASN A 72 -3.38 11.32 3.63
C ASN A 72 -4.67 11.06 4.42
N GLU A 73 -4.58 10.84 5.74
CA GLU A 73 -5.76 10.54 6.55
C GLU A 73 -6.86 11.60 6.42
N SER A 74 -6.50 12.86 6.16
CA SER A 74 -7.44 13.98 6.15
C SER A 74 -8.41 13.90 4.97
N GLN A 75 -8.03 13.17 3.91
CA GLN A 75 -8.88 12.91 2.75
C GLN A 75 -9.79 11.69 3.00
N VAL A 76 -9.42 10.79 3.92
CA VAL A 76 -10.12 9.53 4.17
C VAL A 76 -11.12 9.70 5.33
N LYS A 77 -12.32 10.17 5.00
CA LYS A 77 -13.41 10.32 5.98
C LYS A 77 -14.08 8.99 6.36
N ASP A 78 -14.19 8.08 5.39
CA ASP A 78 -14.87 6.81 5.56
C ASP A 78 -13.88 5.71 5.96
N ASP A 79 -14.09 5.13 7.14
CA ASP A 79 -13.24 4.08 7.69
C ASP A 79 -13.25 2.79 6.87
N LYS A 80 -14.23 2.57 5.97
CA LYS A 80 -14.28 1.37 5.13
C LYS A 80 -13.01 1.21 4.28
N TYR A 81 -12.38 2.30 3.88
CA TYR A 81 -11.13 2.27 3.10
C TYR A 81 -9.95 1.71 3.91
N PHE A 82 -9.96 1.93 5.22
CA PHE A 82 -8.93 1.39 6.12
C PHE A 82 -9.02 -0.13 6.31
N VAL A 83 -10.18 -0.75 6.07
CA VAL A 83 -10.31 -2.22 6.06
C VAL A 83 -9.42 -2.80 4.95
N PHE A 84 -9.59 -2.30 3.72
CA PHE A 84 -8.78 -2.73 2.57
C PHE A 84 -7.28 -2.41 2.76
N ILE A 85 -6.95 -1.25 3.35
CA ILE A 85 -5.56 -0.90 3.64
C ILE A 85 -4.96 -1.85 4.70
N ASN A 86 -5.74 -2.23 5.72
CA ASN A 86 -5.29 -3.18 6.73
C ASN A 86 -4.99 -4.56 6.12
N ASP A 87 -5.84 -5.04 5.22
CA ASP A 87 -5.64 -6.31 4.53
C ASP A 87 -4.42 -6.25 3.60
N LEU A 88 -4.25 -5.13 2.89
CA LEU A 88 -3.07 -4.86 2.06
C LEU A 88 -1.76 -4.87 2.87
N LEU A 89 -1.76 -4.22 4.04
CA LEU A 89 -0.58 -4.12 4.91
C LEU A 89 -0.24 -5.46 5.58
N SER A 90 -1.25 -6.24 5.94
CA SER A 90 -1.07 -7.48 6.70
C SER A 90 -0.61 -8.66 5.83
N SER A 91 -1.34 -8.95 4.76
CA SER A 91 -1.10 -10.11 3.89
C SER A 91 -0.73 -9.69 2.46
N GLY A 92 -1.25 -8.56 1.99
CA GLY A 92 -1.22 -8.16 0.57
C GLY A 92 -2.36 -8.78 -0.24
N ASP A 93 -3.13 -9.71 0.34
CA ASP A 93 -4.31 -10.32 -0.28
C ASP A 93 -5.57 -9.68 0.32
N ILE A 94 -6.30 -8.97 -0.54
CA ILE A 94 -7.47 -8.20 -0.14
C ILE A 94 -8.73 -8.99 -0.54
N PRO A 95 -9.62 -9.34 0.41
CA PRO A 95 -10.88 -9.99 0.11
C PRO A 95 -11.74 -9.18 -0.88
N ASP A 96 -12.38 -9.86 -1.82
CA ASP A 96 -13.25 -9.28 -2.84
C ASP A 96 -12.63 -8.14 -3.66
N LEU A 97 -11.29 -8.06 -3.73
CA LEU A 97 -10.61 -7.11 -4.60
C LEU A 97 -10.69 -7.54 -6.07
N TYR A 98 -10.59 -8.85 -6.32
CA TYR A 98 -10.61 -9.43 -7.65
C TYR A 98 -11.77 -10.42 -7.78
N SER A 99 -12.45 -10.40 -8.93
CA SER A 99 -13.35 -11.49 -9.30
C SER A 99 -12.58 -12.78 -9.58
N THR A 100 -13.27 -13.91 -9.64
CA THR A 100 -12.65 -15.21 -9.99
C THR A 100 -11.94 -15.12 -11.35
N ASP A 101 -12.61 -14.54 -12.35
CA ASP A 101 -12.05 -14.37 -13.69
C ASP A 101 -10.80 -13.46 -13.70
N GLU A 102 -10.81 -12.39 -12.90
CA GLU A 102 -9.65 -11.51 -12.76
C GLU A 102 -8.46 -12.21 -12.08
N LYS A 103 -8.72 -13.02 -11.04
CA LYS A 103 -7.67 -13.82 -10.39
C LYS A 103 -7.07 -14.84 -11.35
N ASP A 104 -7.89 -15.53 -12.13
CA ASP A 104 -7.42 -16.52 -13.12
C ASP A 104 -6.57 -15.85 -14.21
N ASN A 105 -6.97 -14.67 -14.67
CA ASN A 105 -6.17 -13.88 -15.60
C ASN A 105 -4.81 -13.47 -15.01
N LEU A 106 -4.76 -13.02 -13.76
CA LEU A 106 -3.50 -12.70 -13.07
C LEU A 106 -2.60 -13.93 -12.90
N VAL A 107 -3.18 -15.07 -12.52
CA VAL A 107 -2.46 -16.34 -12.41
C VAL A 107 -1.82 -16.71 -13.74
N ASN A 108 -2.59 -16.65 -14.84
CA ASN A 108 -2.10 -16.95 -16.19
C ASN A 108 -0.95 -16.04 -16.63
N LEU A 109 -0.94 -14.78 -16.20
CA LEU A 109 0.18 -13.85 -16.45
C LEU A 109 1.45 -14.20 -15.64
N VAL A 110 1.30 -14.88 -14.51
CA VAL A 110 2.40 -15.24 -13.61
C VAL A 110 2.99 -16.61 -13.93
N LEU A 111 2.21 -17.58 -14.42
CA LEU A 111 2.69 -18.94 -14.74
C LEU A 111 3.96 -18.96 -15.61
N PRO A 112 4.11 -18.12 -16.66
CA PRO A 112 5.35 -18.09 -17.45
C PRO A 112 6.58 -17.69 -16.63
N LYS A 113 6.41 -16.81 -15.62
CA LYS A 113 7.49 -16.39 -14.73
C LYS A 113 7.92 -17.51 -13.79
N LEU A 114 6.97 -18.29 -13.27
CA LEU A 114 7.29 -19.47 -12.45
C LEU A 114 8.14 -20.47 -13.23
N LYS A 115 7.83 -20.68 -14.51
CA LYS A 115 8.61 -21.55 -15.40
C LYS A 115 10.07 -21.12 -15.49
N GLN A 116 10.31 -19.81 -15.65
CA GLN A 116 11.65 -19.24 -15.72
C GLN A 116 12.43 -19.40 -14.41
N LEU A 117 11.71 -19.43 -13.28
CA LEU A 117 12.27 -19.63 -11.95
C LEU A 117 12.43 -21.12 -11.57
N GLY A 118 12.03 -22.05 -12.45
CA GLY A 118 12.04 -23.49 -12.15
C GLY A 118 11.03 -23.93 -11.09
N VAL A 119 10.02 -23.11 -10.82
CA VAL A 119 8.94 -23.39 -9.86
C VAL A 119 7.78 -24.09 -10.59
N GLU A 120 7.14 -25.04 -9.92
CA GLU A 120 5.98 -25.76 -10.44
C GLU A 120 4.84 -24.78 -10.77
N GLN A 121 4.28 -24.92 -11.98
CA GLN A 121 3.25 -24.05 -12.55
C GLN A 121 1.85 -24.38 -12.00
N THR A 122 1.67 -24.25 -10.69
CA THR A 122 0.36 -24.38 -10.05
C THR A 122 -0.29 -23.01 -9.82
N PRO A 123 -1.63 -22.90 -9.85
CA PRO A 123 -2.33 -21.66 -9.52
C PRO A 123 -1.98 -21.13 -8.13
N THR A 124 -1.80 -22.03 -7.16
CA THR A 124 -1.41 -21.68 -5.79
C THR A 124 -0.01 -21.03 -5.74
N ASN A 125 0.96 -21.61 -6.44
CA ASN A 125 2.31 -21.03 -6.51
C ASN A 125 2.31 -19.69 -7.26
N ALA A 126 1.46 -19.55 -8.28
CA ALA A 126 1.35 -18.31 -9.04
C ALA A 126 0.77 -17.18 -8.17
N TRP A 127 -0.27 -17.48 -7.38
CA TRP A 127 -0.83 -16.50 -6.44
C TRP A 127 0.17 -16.13 -5.34
N ALA A 128 0.86 -17.12 -4.77
CA ALA A 128 1.90 -16.86 -3.77
C ALA A 128 3.03 -15.96 -4.33
N TYR A 129 3.48 -16.22 -5.56
CA TYR A 129 4.47 -15.40 -6.24
C TYR A 129 3.97 -13.98 -6.56
N TYR A 130 2.69 -13.85 -6.94
CA TYR A 130 2.04 -12.56 -7.12
C TYR A 130 2.09 -11.72 -5.83
N ILE A 131 1.65 -12.29 -4.71
CA ILE A 131 1.65 -11.62 -3.41
C ILE A 131 3.06 -11.28 -2.94
N GLN A 132 4.03 -12.17 -3.17
CA GLN A 132 5.43 -11.92 -2.83
C GLN A 132 5.98 -10.70 -3.60
N ASN A 133 5.75 -10.63 -4.91
CA ASN A 133 6.18 -9.47 -5.71
C ASN A 133 5.43 -8.20 -5.33
N LEU A 134 4.14 -8.31 -5.02
CA LEU A 134 3.35 -7.19 -4.51
C LEU A 134 4.01 -6.59 -3.27
N ARG A 135 4.31 -7.43 -2.26
CA ARG A 135 4.94 -7.00 -1.00
C ARG A 135 6.34 -6.42 -1.19
N ARG A 136 7.09 -6.94 -2.17
CA ARG A 136 8.44 -6.46 -2.47
C ARG A 136 8.44 -5.07 -3.10
N ASN A 137 7.48 -4.79 -3.99
CA ASN A 137 7.50 -3.59 -4.82
C ASN A 137 6.50 -2.52 -4.39
N LEU A 138 5.43 -2.87 -3.67
CA LEU A 138 4.44 -1.91 -3.21
C LEU A 138 4.77 -1.44 -1.79
N HIS A 139 5.01 -0.13 -1.67
CA HIS A 139 5.20 0.53 -0.39
C HIS A 139 4.02 1.43 -0.09
N VAL A 140 3.46 1.32 1.10
CA VAL A 140 2.31 2.13 1.52
C VAL A 140 2.82 3.15 2.53
N VAL A 141 2.53 4.42 2.29
CA VAL A 141 2.91 5.53 3.17
C VAL A 141 1.66 6.25 3.61
N ILE A 142 1.38 6.23 4.92
CA ILE A 142 0.17 6.82 5.50
C ILE A 142 0.58 7.98 6.39
N THR A 143 -0.02 9.16 6.20
CA THR A 143 0.19 10.29 7.10
C THR A 143 -0.95 10.41 8.09
N MET A 144 -0.64 10.44 9.38
CA MET A 144 -1.59 10.56 10.49
C MET A 144 -1.25 11.77 11.36
N SER A 145 -2.25 12.45 11.90
CA SER A 145 -2.11 13.53 12.87
C SER A 145 -2.13 12.95 14.28
N PRO A 146 -1.18 13.31 15.16
CA PRO A 146 -1.26 12.92 16.56
C PRO A 146 -2.33 13.70 17.34
N ILE A 147 -2.92 14.74 16.71
CA ILE A 147 -3.95 15.58 17.32
C ILE A 147 -5.32 14.94 17.11
N GLY A 148 -6.03 14.69 18.21
CA GLY A 148 -7.39 14.13 18.23
C GLY A 148 -7.42 12.60 18.42
N ASP A 149 -8.63 12.05 18.52
CA ASP A 149 -8.84 10.63 18.84
C ASP A 149 -8.82 9.71 17.61
N SER A 150 -8.78 10.26 16.38
CA SER A 150 -8.81 9.50 15.13
C SER A 150 -7.63 8.55 15.01
N PHE A 151 -6.41 9.03 15.28
CA PHE A 151 -5.19 8.24 15.24
C PHE A 151 -5.27 7.05 16.19
N ARG A 152 -5.66 7.29 17.46
CA ARG A 152 -5.80 6.25 18.48
C ARG A 152 -6.88 5.24 18.10
N SER A 153 -8.06 5.72 17.71
CA SER A 153 -9.20 4.87 17.36
C SER A 153 -8.92 3.99 16.14
N ARG A 154 -8.30 4.55 15.09
CA ARG A 154 -7.93 3.79 13.89
C ARG A 154 -6.79 2.82 14.14
N SER A 155 -5.80 3.20 14.95
CA SER A 155 -4.70 2.28 15.32
C SER A 155 -5.18 1.06 16.11
N LEU A 156 -6.23 1.23 16.94
CA LEU A 156 -6.85 0.13 17.67
C LEU A 156 -7.73 -0.75 16.76
N LYS A 157 -8.49 -0.12 15.86
CA LYS A 157 -9.40 -0.81 14.94
C LYS A 157 -8.67 -1.56 13.82
N PHE A 158 -7.52 -1.06 13.39
CA PHE A 158 -6.75 -1.58 12.26
C PHE A 158 -5.29 -1.82 12.69
N PRO A 159 -5.00 -2.96 13.36
CA PRO A 159 -3.69 -3.21 13.94
C PRO A 159 -2.54 -3.30 12.92
N ALA A 160 -2.82 -3.64 11.65
CA ALA A 160 -1.79 -3.67 10.60
C ALA A 160 -1.19 -2.28 10.36
N LEU A 161 -1.93 -1.21 10.66
CA LEU A 161 -1.41 0.15 10.60
C LEU A 161 -0.19 0.34 11.51
N THR A 162 -0.16 -0.28 12.70
CA THR A 162 0.96 -0.13 13.65
C THR A 162 1.94 -1.28 13.60
N SER A 163 1.50 -2.51 13.31
CA SER A 163 2.37 -3.69 13.30
C SER A 163 3.14 -3.89 11.99
N CYS A 164 2.57 -3.48 10.85
CA CYS A 164 3.15 -3.70 9.52
C CYS A 164 3.81 -2.44 8.94
N THR A 165 3.74 -1.30 9.64
CA THR A 165 4.39 -0.06 9.20
C THR A 165 5.54 0.34 10.12
N THR A 166 6.55 0.98 9.54
CA THR A 166 7.55 1.70 10.33
C THR A 166 7.00 3.08 10.66
N ILE A 167 6.80 3.34 11.94
CA ILE A 167 6.30 4.63 12.42
C ILE A 167 7.45 5.63 12.48
N ASP A 168 7.28 6.78 11.84
CA ASP A 168 8.21 7.91 11.87
C ASP A 168 7.50 9.15 12.42
N TRP A 169 8.07 9.75 13.46
CA TRP A 169 7.49 10.86 14.20
C TRP A 169 8.10 12.18 13.76
N PHE A 170 7.27 13.02 13.18
CA PHE A 170 7.63 14.35 12.70
C PHE A 170 7.39 15.35 13.82
N HIS A 171 8.44 15.59 14.58
CA HIS A 171 8.47 16.62 15.61
C HIS A 171 8.62 18.01 14.97
N PRO A 172 8.11 19.07 15.63
CA PRO A 172 8.48 20.43 15.27
C PRO A 172 10.01 20.59 15.35
N TRP A 173 10.56 21.44 14.49
CA TRP A 173 11.98 21.76 14.53
C TRP A 173 12.35 22.29 15.92
N PRO A 174 13.49 21.85 16.50
CA PRO A 174 13.98 22.43 17.73
C PRO A 174 14.20 23.94 17.50
N MET A 175 13.57 24.75 18.35
CA MET A 175 13.84 26.19 18.43
C MET A 175 15.22 26.44 19.05
#